data_AF-A0A5M3MS11-F1
#
_entry.id   AF-A0A5M3MS11-F1
#
_cell.length_a   1.000
_cell.length_b   1.000
_cell.length_c   1.000
_cell.angle_alpha   90.00
_cell.angle_beta   90.00
_cell.angle_gamma   90.00
#
_symmetry.space_group_name_H-M   'P 1'
#
loop_
_entity.id
_entity.type
_entity.pdbx_description
1 polymer ?
#
loop_
_entity_poly.entity_id
_entity_poly.type
_entity_poly.pdbx_seq_one_letter_code
_entity_poly.pdbx_strand_id
1 'polypeptide(L)'
;MRQFNTPQENIKVTFEANTDRMLKHALEWSIDLSKPGELDRKIKELQWLMVILYGVAGYHEGKGLQADFYNMHLVTSCLFLGPNLYELSKRSQEIFLRAYLANSLTNYLMFSRPPLDITTFWKETAAAEFIVPAGFSSSTGTDAGYTGPAQLDAKVLAATEGNANPWATHVQSAIVAKDDHYAKLIRALLHLAERFGDRPAGYLVTMAPNCGWEGLEQIDGSLFLRVAGLTAEAVNDAQIFSINKPYTGLELT
;
A
#
# COMPACT_ATOMS: atom_id res chain seq x y z
N MET A 1 31.48 -1.83 13.99
CA MET A 1 30.80 -2.31 12.77
C MET A 1 29.67 -3.23 13.24
N ARG A 2 28.41 -2.77 13.25
CA ARG A 2 27.27 -3.63 13.68
C ARG A 2 27.00 -4.62 12.54
N GLN A 3 27.21 -5.91 12.80
CA GLN A 3 26.70 -6.97 11.94
C GLN A 3 25.18 -6.99 12.09
N PHE A 4 24.48 -6.78 10.98
CA PHE A 4 23.04 -6.97 10.89
C PHE A 4 22.82 -8.30 10.18
N ASN A 5 22.27 -9.28 10.89
CA ASN A 5 21.81 -10.52 10.27
C ASN A 5 20.60 -10.17 9.41
N THR A 6 20.83 -9.98 8.11
CA THR A 6 19.74 -10.18 7.15
C THR A 6 19.29 -11.62 7.37
N PRO A 7 18.02 -11.92 7.62
CA PRO A 7 17.61 -13.29 7.95
C PRO A 7 17.52 -14.11 6.66
N GLN A 8 18.64 -14.25 5.96
CA GLN A 8 18.79 -15.00 4.69
C GLN A 8 18.36 -16.46 4.88
N GLU A 9 18.61 -17.02 6.05
CA GLU A 9 18.12 -18.35 6.44
C GLU A 9 16.59 -18.37 6.55
N ASN A 10 15.97 -17.38 7.20
CA ASN A 10 14.50 -17.32 7.30
C ASN A 10 13.85 -17.06 5.94
N ILE A 11 14.50 -16.29 5.06
CA ILE A 11 14.07 -16.06 3.67
C ILE A 11 14.03 -17.39 2.92
N LYS A 12 15.12 -18.17 2.95
CA LYS A 12 15.20 -19.46 2.27
C LYS A 12 14.15 -20.43 2.81
N VAL A 13 14.09 -20.60 4.13
CA VAL A 13 13.14 -21.53 4.78
C VAL A 13 11.70 -21.14 4.49
N THR A 14 11.36 -19.85 4.61
CA THR A 14 10.01 -19.36 4.31
C THR A 14 9.66 -19.55 2.85
N PHE A 15 10.60 -19.31 1.94
CA PHE A 15 10.40 -19.50 0.52
C PHE A 15 10.18 -20.98 0.18
N GLU A 16 11.09 -21.87 0.59
CA GLU A 16 10.98 -23.32 0.36
C GLU A 16 9.68 -23.91 0.95
N ALA A 17 9.26 -23.45 2.13
CA ALA A 17 8.04 -23.93 2.77
C ALA A 17 6.73 -23.41 2.14
N ASN A 18 6.76 -22.29 1.40
CA ASN A 18 5.54 -21.63 0.92
C ASN A 18 5.45 -21.50 -0.61
N THR A 19 6.51 -21.82 -1.36
CA THR A 19 6.57 -21.66 -2.84
C THR A 19 5.38 -22.33 -3.54
N ASP A 20 5.02 -23.56 -3.16
CA ASP A 20 3.90 -24.28 -3.78
C ASP A 20 2.56 -23.57 -3.56
N ARG A 21 2.35 -23.02 -2.36
CA ARG A 21 1.14 -22.26 -2.02
C ARG A 21 1.08 -20.94 -2.79
N MET A 22 2.22 -20.26 -2.95
CA MET A 22 2.31 -19.03 -3.72
C MET A 22 1.99 -19.27 -5.19
N LEU A 23 2.63 -20.28 -5.78
CA LEU A 23 2.40 -20.64 -7.17
C LEU A 23 0.94 -21.05 -7.36
N LYS A 24 0.38 -21.83 -6.43
CA LYS A 24 -1.04 -22.17 -6.42
C LYS A 24 -1.93 -20.92 -6.44
N HIS A 25 -1.72 -19.95 -5.55
CA HIS A 25 -2.50 -18.71 -5.54
C HIS A 25 -2.35 -17.89 -6.84
N ALA A 26 -1.14 -17.79 -7.38
CA ALA A 26 -0.89 -17.08 -8.64
C ALA A 26 -1.53 -17.76 -9.86
N LEU A 27 -1.65 -19.10 -9.83
CA LEU A 27 -2.30 -19.89 -10.87
C LEU A 27 -3.83 -19.87 -10.73
N GLU A 28 -4.35 -19.97 -9.50
CA GLU A 28 -5.79 -19.90 -9.20
C GLU A 28 -6.38 -18.50 -9.42
N TRP A 29 -5.53 -17.47 -9.46
CA TRP A 29 -5.95 -16.13 -9.84
C TRP A 29 -6.49 -16.13 -11.27
N SER A 30 -7.82 -16.15 -11.38
CA SER A 30 -8.54 -16.24 -12.65
C SER A 30 -8.35 -14.96 -13.45
N ILE A 31 -7.79 -15.07 -14.65
CA ILE A 31 -7.61 -13.97 -15.61
C ILE A 31 -8.28 -14.42 -16.92
N ASP A 32 -9.30 -13.70 -17.36
CA ASP A 32 -10.01 -13.99 -18.61
C ASP A 32 -10.03 -12.77 -19.54
N LEU A 33 -8.93 -12.59 -20.28
CA LEU A 33 -8.74 -11.46 -21.21
C LEU A 33 -9.63 -11.52 -22.46
N SER A 34 -10.55 -12.49 -22.55
CA SER A 34 -11.63 -12.45 -23.53
C SER A 34 -12.76 -11.50 -23.11
N LYS A 35 -12.92 -11.26 -21.80
CA LYS A 35 -13.95 -10.38 -21.24
C LYS A 35 -13.55 -8.91 -21.37
N PRO A 36 -14.45 -8.03 -21.87
CA PRO A 36 -14.21 -6.60 -21.89
C PRO A 36 -13.89 -6.04 -20.49
N GLY A 37 -12.85 -5.21 -20.39
CA GLY A 37 -12.45 -4.56 -19.13
C GLY A 37 -11.70 -5.45 -18.14
N GLU A 38 -11.46 -6.74 -18.44
CA GLU A 38 -10.78 -7.64 -17.51
C GLU A 38 -9.35 -7.20 -17.21
N LEU A 39 -8.59 -6.75 -18.22
CA LEU A 39 -7.22 -6.28 -18.03
C LEU A 39 -7.17 -5.13 -17.00
N ASP A 40 -8.05 -4.14 -17.16
CA ASP A 40 -8.15 -3.01 -16.24
C ASP A 40 -8.55 -3.46 -14.84
N ARG A 41 -9.47 -4.42 -14.73
CA ARG A 41 -9.89 -5.01 -13.45
C ARG A 41 -8.70 -5.69 -12.76
N LYS A 42 -7.88 -6.44 -13.48
CA LYS A 42 -6.70 -7.12 -12.92
C LYS A 42 -5.58 -6.17 -12.52
N ILE A 43 -5.35 -5.13 -13.31
CA ILE A 43 -4.42 -4.05 -12.93
C ILE A 43 -4.90 -3.40 -11.63
N LYS A 44 -6.20 -3.06 -11.53
CA LYS A 44 -6.79 -2.47 -10.32
C LYS A 44 -6.65 -3.39 -9.10
N GLU A 45 -6.95 -4.68 -9.24
CA GLU A 45 -6.78 -5.66 -8.16
C GLU A 45 -5.34 -5.64 -7.61
N LEU A 46 -4.34 -5.68 -8.49
CA LEU A 46 -2.93 -5.63 -8.08
C LEU A 46 -2.57 -4.30 -7.42
N GLN A 47 -3.03 -3.17 -7.95
CA GLN A 47 -2.74 -1.85 -7.39
C GLN A 47 -3.28 -1.70 -5.96
N TRP A 48 -4.51 -2.14 -5.70
CA TRP A 48 -5.06 -2.19 -4.34
C TRP A 48 -4.28 -3.16 -3.45
N LEU A 49 -4.00 -4.37 -3.96
CA LEU A 49 -3.27 -5.38 -3.20
C LEU A 49 -1.90 -4.86 -2.75
N MET A 50 -1.13 -4.18 -3.60
CA MET A 50 0.20 -3.67 -3.21
C MET A 50 0.12 -2.67 -2.05
N VAL A 51 -0.90 -1.79 -2.04
CA VAL A 51 -1.11 -0.84 -0.94
C VAL A 51 -1.57 -1.54 0.33
N ILE A 52 -2.40 -2.58 0.22
CA ILE A 52 -2.81 -3.39 1.38
C ILE A 52 -1.60 -4.13 1.98
N LEU A 53 -0.77 -4.77 1.15
CA LEU A 53 0.42 -5.49 1.62
C LEU A 53 1.44 -4.56 2.29
N TYR A 54 1.62 -3.34 1.79
CA TYR A 54 2.51 -2.37 2.41
C TYR A 54 1.90 -1.73 3.67
N GLY A 55 0.70 -1.18 3.56
CA GLY A 55 0.08 -0.36 4.59
C GLY A 55 -0.60 -1.17 5.69
N VAL A 56 -1.53 -2.04 5.31
CA VAL A 56 -2.33 -2.82 6.28
C VAL A 56 -1.48 -3.90 6.92
N ALA A 57 -0.79 -4.72 6.11
CA ALA A 57 0.06 -5.77 6.66
C ALA A 57 1.27 -5.19 7.41
N GLY A 58 1.79 -4.05 6.95
CA GLY A 58 2.90 -3.39 7.63
C GLY A 58 2.52 -2.72 8.95
N TYR A 59 1.22 -2.54 9.25
CA TYR A 59 0.78 -1.86 10.46
C TYR A 59 0.69 -2.81 11.65
N HIS A 60 1.18 -2.36 12.80
CA HIS A 60 1.09 -3.09 14.05
C HIS A 60 0.54 -2.18 15.15
N GLU A 61 -0.49 -2.66 15.85
CA GLU A 61 -1.07 -1.97 17.00
C GLU A 61 0.02 -1.58 18.02
N GLY A 62 0.01 -0.31 18.44
CA GLY A 62 0.99 0.25 19.38
C GLY A 62 2.41 0.44 18.84
N LYS A 63 2.72 0.00 17.61
CA LYS A 63 4.05 0.16 16.98
C LYS A 63 4.01 0.99 15.69
N GLY A 64 2.82 1.28 15.17
CA GLY A 64 2.65 1.98 13.91
C GLY A 64 3.09 1.15 12.70
N LEU A 65 3.29 1.83 11.57
CA LEU A 65 3.70 1.21 10.32
C LEU A 65 5.17 0.78 10.34
N GLN A 66 5.40 -0.52 10.21
CA GLN A 66 6.71 -1.10 9.95
C GLN A 66 7.03 -0.94 8.47
N ALA A 67 7.53 0.25 8.12
CA ALA A 67 7.65 0.70 6.75
C ALA A 67 8.76 -0.05 5.98
N ASP A 68 8.41 -1.23 5.46
CA ASP A 68 9.33 -2.16 4.83
C ASP A 68 9.83 -1.68 3.45
N PHE A 69 11.15 -1.84 3.24
CA PHE A 69 11.83 -1.40 2.02
C PHE A 69 11.36 -2.15 0.76
N TYR A 70 11.00 -3.42 0.85
CA TYR A 70 10.62 -4.19 -0.34
C TYR A 70 9.14 -4.01 -0.66
N ASN A 71 8.28 -3.96 0.36
CA ASN A 71 6.84 -3.80 0.18
C ASN A 71 6.49 -2.40 -0.35
N MET A 72 7.20 -1.34 0.05
CA MET A 72 6.94 -0.03 -0.58
C MET A 72 7.33 0.00 -2.06
N HIS A 73 8.33 -0.79 -2.48
CA HIS A 73 8.65 -0.95 -3.90
C HIS A 73 7.52 -1.63 -4.67
N LEU A 74 6.72 -2.47 -4.04
CA LEU A 74 5.51 -3.01 -4.64
C LEU A 74 4.48 -1.90 -4.96
N VAL A 75 4.29 -0.96 -4.04
CA VAL A 75 3.39 0.20 -4.24
C VAL A 75 3.89 1.10 -5.38
N THR A 76 5.18 1.41 -5.41
CA THR A 76 5.73 2.29 -6.47
C THR A 76 5.79 1.59 -7.83
N SER A 77 6.10 0.29 -7.88
CA SER A 77 6.20 -0.45 -9.14
C SER A 77 4.83 -0.75 -9.78
N CYS A 78 3.75 -0.82 -9.00
CA CYS A 78 2.41 -1.11 -9.54
C CYS A 78 1.87 -0.03 -10.48
N LEU A 79 2.45 1.17 -10.46
CA LEU A 79 2.13 2.24 -11.43
C LEU A 79 2.50 1.86 -12.87
N PHE A 80 3.50 1.01 -13.03
CA PHE A 80 4.00 0.60 -14.34
C PHE A 80 3.19 -0.54 -14.96
N LEU A 81 2.22 -1.12 -14.24
CA LEU A 81 1.37 -2.19 -14.77
C LEU A 81 0.64 -1.77 -16.05
N GLY A 82 -0.10 -0.65 -16.01
CA GLY A 82 -0.84 -0.16 -17.17
C GLY A 82 0.05 0.10 -18.38
N PRO A 83 1.02 1.03 -18.29
CA PRO A 83 1.89 1.38 -19.41
C PRO A 83 2.64 0.19 -20.03
N ASN A 84 3.01 -0.82 -19.24
CA ASN A 84 3.67 -2.01 -19.79
C ASN A 84 2.68 -3.02 -20.37
N LEU A 85 1.48 -3.20 -19.79
CA LEU A 85 0.56 -4.25 -20.20
C LEU A 85 -0.20 -3.91 -21.49
N TYR A 86 -0.57 -2.64 -21.73
CA TYR A 86 -1.40 -2.29 -22.90
C TYR A 86 -0.73 -2.58 -24.25
N GLU A 87 0.60 -2.56 -24.31
CA GLU A 87 1.36 -2.82 -25.55
C GLU A 87 1.62 -4.32 -25.80
N LEU A 88 1.25 -5.18 -24.84
CA LEU A 88 1.56 -6.61 -24.90
C LEU A 88 0.42 -7.42 -25.54
N SER A 89 0.80 -8.54 -26.16
CA SER A 89 -0.19 -9.55 -26.56
C SER A 89 -0.97 -10.06 -25.36
N LYS A 90 -2.22 -10.52 -25.54
CA LYS A 90 -3.04 -11.07 -24.43
C LYS A 90 -2.30 -12.18 -23.65
N ARG A 91 -1.61 -13.07 -24.36
CA ARG A 91 -0.81 -14.12 -23.71
C ARG A 91 0.31 -13.52 -22.85
N SER A 92 1.02 -12.52 -23.36
CA SER A 92 2.08 -11.83 -22.63
C SER A 92 1.53 -11.04 -21.43
N GLN A 93 0.36 -10.41 -21.56
CA GLN A 93 -0.33 -9.73 -20.46
C GLN A 93 -0.65 -10.70 -19.33
N GLU A 94 -1.23 -11.86 -19.64
CA GLU A 94 -1.53 -12.88 -18.63
C GLU A 94 -0.27 -13.37 -17.91
N ILE A 95 0.79 -13.70 -18.67
CA ILE A 95 2.07 -14.14 -18.09
C ILE A 95 2.64 -13.05 -17.18
N PHE A 96 2.64 -11.80 -17.64
CA PHE A 96 3.16 -10.67 -16.87
C PHE A 96 2.37 -10.48 -15.58
N LEU A 97 1.04 -10.47 -15.64
CA LEU A 97 0.18 -10.32 -14.47
C LEU A 97 0.44 -11.42 -13.44
N ARG A 98 0.48 -12.69 -13.86
CA ARG A 98 0.77 -13.83 -12.97
C ARG A 98 2.17 -13.75 -12.37
N ALA A 99 3.17 -13.40 -13.17
CA ALA A 99 4.54 -13.23 -12.70
C ALA A 99 4.65 -12.08 -11.69
N TYR A 100 3.98 -10.95 -11.96
CA TYR A 100 3.94 -9.81 -11.04
C TYR A 100 3.29 -10.19 -9.71
N LEU A 101 2.14 -10.88 -9.73
CA LEU A 101 1.49 -11.36 -8.51
C LEU A 101 2.39 -12.33 -7.74
N ALA A 102 2.95 -13.34 -8.42
CA ALA A 102 3.84 -14.32 -7.79
C ALA A 102 5.04 -13.64 -7.14
N ASN A 103 5.71 -12.71 -7.83
CA ASN A 103 6.83 -11.95 -7.30
C ASN A 103 6.44 -11.05 -6.11
N SER A 104 5.24 -10.46 -6.16
CA SER A 104 4.74 -9.63 -5.05
C SER A 104 4.47 -10.47 -3.80
N LEU A 105 3.86 -11.65 -3.97
CA LEU A 105 3.65 -12.61 -2.88
C LEU A 105 4.98 -13.16 -2.35
N THR A 106 5.98 -13.35 -3.22
CA THR A 106 7.34 -13.71 -2.80
C THR A 106 7.91 -12.68 -1.85
N ASN A 107 7.92 -11.41 -2.26
CA ASN A 107 8.43 -10.33 -1.41
C ASN A 107 7.70 -10.29 -0.07
N TYR A 108 6.36 -10.33 -0.10
CA TYR A 108 5.55 -10.28 1.11
C TYR A 108 5.84 -11.45 2.08
N LEU A 109 6.08 -12.66 1.57
CA LEU A 109 6.42 -13.82 2.39
C LEU A 109 7.86 -13.79 2.90
N MET A 110 8.82 -13.33 2.10
CA MET A 110 10.23 -13.23 2.50
C MET A 110 10.43 -12.38 3.76
N PHE A 111 9.52 -11.42 4.01
CA PHE A 111 9.57 -10.51 5.14
C PHE A 111 8.49 -10.81 6.19
N SER A 112 8.38 -12.09 6.55
CA SER A 112 7.61 -12.62 7.69
C SER A 112 6.09 -12.70 7.53
N ARG A 113 5.53 -12.37 6.35
CA ARG A 113 4.09 -12.44 6.08
C ARG A 113 3.25 -11.86 7.24
N PRO A 114 3.39 -10.56 7.56
CA PRO A 114 2.61 -9.96 8.63
C PRO A 114 1.11 -10.23 8.47
N PRO A 115 0.36 -10.55 9.53
CA PRO A 115 -1.07 -10.81 9.41
C PRO A 115 -1.83 -9.62 8.82
N LEU A 116 -2.86 -9.91 8.02
CA LEU A 116 -3.74 -8.89 7.45
C LEU A 116 -4.91 -8.64 8.39
N ASP A 117 -4.72 -7.80 9.40
CA ASP A 117 -5.78 -7.36 10.30
C ASP A 117 -6.37 -6.02 9.84
N ILE A 118 -7.28 -6.10 8.87
CA ILE A 118 -7.93 -4.92 8.28
C ILE A 118 -8.75 -4.17 9.32
N THR A 119 -9.46 -4.90 10.20
CA THR A 119 -10.32 -4.31 11.23
C THR A 119 -9.52 -3.48 12.21
N THR A 120 -8.43 -4.02 12.75
CA THR A 120 -7.55 -3.28 13.66
C THR A 120 -6.92 -2.09 12.96
N PHE A 121 -6.39 -2.27 11.74
CA PHE A 121 -5.85 -1.16 10.96
C PHE A 121 -6.88 -0.02 10.79
N TRP A 122 -8.12 -0.35 10.43
CA TRP A 122 -9.15 0.68 10.16
C TRP A 122 -9.57 1.42 11.42
N LYS A 123 -9.73 0.69 12.54
CA LYS A 123 -10.05 1.24 13.86
C LYS A 123 -8.96 2.19 14.35
N GLU A 124 -7.71 1.76 14.32
CA GLU A 124 -6.59 2.54 14.88
C GLU A 124 -6.20 3.73 14.00
N THR A 125 -6.38 3.62 12.68
CA THR A 125 -6.07 4.73 11.75
C THR A 125 -7.24 5.68 11.51
N ALA A 126 -8.35 5.53 12.25
CA ALA A 126 -9.54 6.37 12.09
C ALA A 126 -9.31 7.82 12.53
N ALA A 127 -8.28 8.07 13.34
CA ALA A 127 -7.94 9.41 13.80
C ALA A 127 -7.29 10.25 12.69
N ALA A 128 -7.62 11.53 12.74
CA ALA A 128 -7.13 12.57 11.88
C ALA A 128 -5.60 12.67 11.76
N GLU A 129 -4.91 12.46 12.87
CA GLU A 129 -3.46 12.58 12.98
C GLU A 129 -2.69 11.63 12.07
N PHE A 130 -3.28 10.48 11.72
CA PHE A 130 -2.67 9.51 10.80
C PHE A 130 -2.86 9.85 9.33
N ILE A 131 -3.58 10.95 9.03
CA ILE A 131 -3.89 11.40 7.67
C ILE A 131 -2.96 12.52 7.24
N VAL A 132 -2.43 13.31 8.18
CA VAL A 132 -1.62 14.49 7.91
C VAL A 132 -0.27 14.39 8.63
N PRO A 133 0.88 14.60 7.95
CA PRO A 133 2.18 14.55 8.60
C PRO A 133 2.32 15.53 9.78
N ALA A 134 2.87 15.05 10.89
CA ALA A 134 3.14 15.88 12.06
C ALA A 134 4.05 17.08 11.71
N GLY A 135 3.71 18.27 12.22
CA GLY A 135 4.45 19.51 11.95
C GLY A 135 4.08 20.22 10.64
N PHE A 136 3.21 19.63 9.81
CA PHE A 136 2.65 20.28 8.62
C PHE A 136 1.13 20.48 8.71
N SER A 137 0.53 20.29 9.89
CA SER A 137 -0.83 20.76 10.16
C SER A 137 -0.82 22.29 10.12
N SER A 138 -1.40 22.85 9.06
CA SER A 138 -1.46 24.30 8.89
C SER A 138 -2.57 24.86 9.76
N SER A 139 -2.22 25.61 10.80
CA SER A 139 -3.15 26.47 11.54
C SER A 139 -3.74 27.63 10.71
N THR A 140 -3.43 27.67 9.41
CA THR A 140 -3.91 28.69 8.47
C THR A 140 -4.52 27.97 7.27
N GLY A 141 -5.85 27.90 7.24
CA GLY A 141 -6.64 27.28 6.18
C GLY A 141 -6.56 28.06 4.86
N THR A 142 -5.38 28.08 4.24
CA THR A 142 -5.24 28.61 2.88
C THR A 142 -5.53 27.50 1.89
N ASP A 143 -6.64 27.66 1.18
CA ASP A 143 -7.13 26.85 0.06
C ASP A 143 -6.01 26.47 -0.93
N ALA A 144 -5.38 25.32 -0.71
CA ALA A 144 -4.58 24.66 -1.74
C ALA A 144 -5.52 23.86 -2.63
N GLY A 145 -6.09 24.55 -3.63
CA GLY A 145 -7.11 24.03 -4.54
C GLY A 145 -6.80 22.64 -5.10
N TYR A 146 -7.61 21.67 -4.70
CA TYR A 146 -7.85 20.44 -5.44
C TYR A 146 -9.36 20.29 -5.61
N THR A 147 -9.86 20.64 -6.79
CA THR A 147 -11.28 20.58 -7.16
C THR A 147 -11.64 19.25 -7.82
N GLY A 148 -11.05 18.14 -7.36
CA GLY A 148 -11.50 16.81 -7.75
C GLY A 148 -12.80 16.46 -7.02
N PRO A 149 -13.79 15.80 -7.66
CA PRO A 149 -15.10 15.52 -7.06
C PRO A 149 -15.07 14.43 -5.97
N ALA A 150 -13.90 14.05 -5.46
CA ALA A 150 -13.82 13.22 -4.28
C ALA A 150 -14.34 14.06 -3.11
N GLN A 151 -15.62 13.87 -2.74
CA GLN A 151 -16.13 14.36 -1.47
C GLN A 151 -15.24 13.73 -0.39
N LEU A 152 -14.29 14.50 0.13
CA LEU A 152 -13.50 14.06 1.26
C LEU A 152 -14.47 13.77 2.41
N ASP A 153 -14.33 12.59 3.00
CA ASP A 153 -15.09 12.22 4.18
C ASP A 153 -14.92 13.30 5.27
N ALA A 154 -15.99 13.61 5.99
CA ALA A 154 -16.01 14.68 6.98
C ALA A 154 -14.94 14.51 8.06
N LYS A 155 -14.51 13.28 8.38
CA LYS A 155 -13.42 13.01 9.31
C LYS A 155 -12.07 13.36 8.73
N VAL A 156 -11.87 13.16 7.43
CA VAL A 156 -10.65 13.54 6.70
C VAL A 156 -10.55 15.07 6.57
N LEU A 157 -11.68 15.75 6.37
CA LEU A 157 -11.72 17.22 6.36
C LEU A 157 -11.47 17.82 7.75
N ALA A 158 -12.03 17.22 8.80
CA ALA A 158 -11.70 17.61 10.18
C ALA A 158 -10.20 17.37 10.49
N ALA A 159 -9.62 16.31 9.92
CA ALA A 159 -8.23 15.94 10.13
C ALA A 159 -7.21 16.90 9.56
N THR A 160 -7.63 17.66 8.56
CA THR A 160 -6.78 18.61 7.84
C THR A 160 -6.89 20.02 8.41
N GLU A 161 -7.54 20.20 9.56
CA GLU A 161 -7.88 21.52 10.13
C GLU A 161 -8.63 22.42 9.11
N GLY A 162 -9.39 21.81 8.20
CA GLY A 162 -10.06 22.52 7.12
C GLY A 162 -9.20 22.81 5.89
N ASN A 163 -7.96 22.29 5.79
CA ASN A 163 -7.23 22.28 4.53
C ASN A 163 -7.95 21.38 3.52
N ALA A 164 -8.48 22.01 2.47
CA ALA A 164 -9.27 21.35 1.43
C ALA A 164 -8.53 20.20 0.72
N ASN A 165 -7.20 20.14 0.79
CA ASN A 165 -6.40 19.09 0.15
C ASN A 165 -5.30 18.51 1.06
N PRO A 166 -5.54 17.36 1.74
CA PRO A 166 -4.52 16.68 2.55
C PRO A 166 -3.29 16.24 1.77
N TRP A 167 -3.41 16.03 0.45
CA TRP A 167 -2.26 15.62 -0.37
C TRP A 167 -1.24 16.74 -0.55
N ALA A 168 -1.65 18.01 -0.48
CA ALA A 168 -0.72 19.13 -0.56
C ALA A 168 0.34 19.04 0.55
N THR A 169 -0.09 18.69 1.76
CA THR A 169 0.78 18.51 2.92
C THR A 169 1.74 17.34 2.75
N HIS A 170 1.27 16.19 2.25
CA HIS A 170 2.11 15.04 1.93
C HIS A 170 3.18 15.38 0.89
N VAL A 171 2.79 16.06 -0.19
CA VAL A 171 3.72 16.48 -1.24
C VAL A 171 4.77 17.45 -0.69
N GLN A 172 4.38 18.43 0.12
CA GLN A 172 5.33 19.34 0.78
C GLN A 172 6.33 18.60 1.67
N SER A 173 5.85 17.66 2.48
CA SER A 173 6.73 16.83 3.33
C SER A 173 7.71 16.01 2.50
N ALA A 174 7.27 15.50 1.34
CA ALA A 174 8.10 14.69 0.46
C ALA A 174 9.19 15.48 -0.26
N ILE A 175 8.94 16.76 -0.59
CA ILE A 175 9.93 17.63 -1.26
C ILE A 175 11.16 17.87 -0.37
N VAL A 176 10.96 17.98 0.94
CA VAL A 176 12.04 18.27 1.91
C VAL A 176 12.61 17.03 2.56
N ALA A 177 12.07 15.84 2.26
CA ALA A 177 12.55 14.58 2.79
C ALA A 177 13.92 14.24 2.19
N LYS A 178 14.82 13.70 3.02
CA LYS A 178 16.15 13.28 2.60
C LYS A 178 16.14 11.98 1.79
N ASP A 179 15.09 11.18 1.95
CA ASP A 179 14.97 9.88 1.30
C ASP A 179 14.07 9.97 0.07
N ASP A 180 14.67 9.82 -1.12
CA ASP A 180 13.96 9.83 -2.40
C ASP A 180 12.89 8.73 -2.52
N HIS A 181 12.98 7.64 -1.76
CA HIS A 181 11.95 6.60 -1.75
C HIS A 181 10.63 7.11 -1.18
N TYR A 182 10.68 8.02 -0.21
CA TYR A 182 9.48 8.64 0.35
C TYR A 182 8.73 9.45 -0.71
N ALA A 183 9.45 10.30 -1.46
CA ALA A 183 8.83 11.05 -2.55
C ALA A 183 8.24 10.16 -3.66
N LYS A 184 8.91 9.06 -4.00
CA LYS A 184 8.38 8.07 -4.97
C LYS A 184 7.09 7.44 -4.46
N LEU A 185 7.05 7.08 -3.18
CA LEU A 185 5.91 6.43 -2.54
C LEU A 185 4.72 7.38 -2.41
N ILE A 186 4.92 8.60 -1.92
CA ILE A 186 3.86 9.61 -1.83
C ILE A 186 3.27 9.91 -3.20
N ARG A 187 4.11 10.04 -4.24
CA ARG A 187 3.63 10.21 -5.63
C ARG A 187 2.79 9.01 -6.10
N ALA A 188 3.18 7.79 -5.74
CA ALA A 188 2.42 6.60 -6.10
C ALA A 188 1.07 6.53 -5.40
N LEU A 189 1.05 6.79 -4.08
CA LEU A 189 -0.19 6.80 -3.30
C LEU A 189 -1.13 7.92 -3.77
N LEU A 190 -0.61 9.11 -4.06
CA LEU A 190 -1.39 10.21 -4.65
C LEU A 190 -2.01 9.78 -5.98
N HIS A 191 -1.23 9.24 -6.91
CA HIS A 191 -1.75 8.79 -8.21
C HIS A 191 -2.84 7.71 -8.05
N LEU A 192 -2.68 6.77 -7.12
CA LEU A 192 -3.69 5.76 -6.84
C LEU A 192 -4.94 6.38 -6.21
N ALA A 193 -4.79 7.38 -5.35
CA ALA A 193 -5.90 8.12 -4.76
C ALA A 193 -6.67 8.97 -5.79
N GLU A 194 -6.01 9.53 -6.79
CA GLU A 194 -6.72 10.22 -7.89
C GLU A 194 -7.66 9.28 -8.64
N ARG A 195 -7.31 7.98 -8.72
CA ARG A 195 -8.07 6.97 -9.46
C ARG A 195 -9.12 6.26 -8.61
N PHE A 196 -8.81 6.07 -7.33
CA PHE A 196 -9.53 5.16 -6.43
C PHE A 196 -9.87 5.77 -5.07
N GLY A 197 -9.53 7.03 -4.81
CA GLY A 197 -9.78 7.72 -3.55
C GLY A 197 -11.27 8.02 -3.30
N ASP A 198 -12.09 8.00 -4.34
CA ASP A 198 -13.53 8.18 -4.30
C ASP A 198 -14.31 6.87 -4.07
N ARG A 199 -13.61 5.72 -3.96
CA ARG A 199 -14.27 4.42 -3.85
C ARG A 199 -14.89 4.26 -2.46
N PRO A 200 -16.18 3.92 -2.37
CA PRO A 200 -16.82 3.72 -1.08
C PRO A 200 -16.33 2.42 -0.42
N ALA A 201 -16.57 2.31 0.89
CA ALA A 201 -16.39 1.07 1.62
C ALA A 201 -17.15 -0.07 0.94
N GLY A 202 -16.54 -1.26 0.89
CA GLY A 202 -17.12 -2.44 0.23
C GLY A 202 -16.87 -2.50 -1.28
N TYR A 203 -16.28 -1.49 -1.90
CA TYR A 203 -15.94 -1.51 -3.34
C TYR A 203 -15.06 -2.72 -3.70
N LEU A 204 -14.07 -3.06 -2.86
CA LEU A 204 -13.18 -4.20 -3.08
C LEU A 204 -13.91 -5.56 -3.04
N VAL A 205 -14.98 -5.69 -2.24
CA VAL A 205 -15.80 -6.91 -2.20
C VAL A 205 -16.45 -7.17 -3.56
N THR A 206 -16.83 -6.12 -4.29
CA THR A 206 -17.37 -6.27 -5.65
C THR A 206 -16.33 -6.70 -6.68
N MET A 207 -15.06 -6.34 -6.47
CA MET A 207 -13.96 -6.71 -7.37
C MET A 207 -13.42 -8.12 -7.09
N ALA A 208 -13.40 -8.51 -5.82
CA ALA A 208 -12.83 -9.77 -5.34
C ALA A 208 -13.79 -10.50 -4.38
N PRO A 209 -14.99 -10.91 -4.84
CA PRO A 209 -16.05 -11.45 -3.97
C PRO A 209 -15.66 -12.76 -3.27
N ASN A 210 -14.65 -13.46 -3.76
CA ASN A 210 -14.18 -14.75 -3.22
C ASN A 210 -12.81 -14.64 -2.53
N CYS A 211 -12.34 -13.44 -2.16
CA CYS A 211 -11.01 -13.29 -1.54
C CYS A 211 -10.94 -13.89 -0.13
N GLY A 212 -12.08 -13.99 0.58
CA GLY A 212 -12.17 -14.53 1.93
C GLY A 212 -11.43 -13.71 3.00
N TRP A 213 -11.11 -12.44 2.73
CA TRP A 213 -10.46 -11.56 3.71
C TRP A 213 -11.49 -10.92 4.62
N GLU A 214 -11.37 -11.18 5.92
CA GLU A 214 -12.17 -10.53 6.95
C GLU A 214 -11.89 -9.03 7.00
N GLY A 215 -12.94 -8.22 7.06
CA GLY A 215 -12.83 -6.76 7.11
C GLY A 215 -12.65 -6.08 5.75
N LEU A 216 -12.62 -6.81 4.63
CA LEU A 216 -12.46 -6.22 3.29
C LEU A 216 -13.54 -5.16 2.99
N GLU A 217 -14.74 -5.34 3.52
CA GLU A 217 -15.86 -4.41 3.40
C GLU A 217 -15.59 -3.04 4.04
N GLN A 218 -14.63 -2.93 4.96
CA GLN A 218 -14.27 -1.66 5.59
C GLN A 218 -13.37 -0.81 4.69
N ILE A 219 -12.65 -1.43 3.75
CA ILE A 219 -11.68 -0.70 2.93
C ILE A 219 -12.41 0.20 1.93
N ASP A 220 -12.08 1.48 1.99
CA ASP A 220 -12.50 2.52 1.06
C ASP A 220 -11.29 3.28 0.48
N GLY A 221 -11.57 4.27 -0.37
CA GLY A 221 -10.57 5.12 -1.01
C GLY A 221 -9.67 5.93 -0.06
N SER A 222 -10.04 6.09 1.22
CA SER A 222 -9.18 6.74 2.22
C SER A 222 -7.96 5.91 2.58
N LEU A 223 -7.89 4.61 2.20
CA LEU A 223 -6.71 3.76 2.41
C LEU A 223 -5.41 4.46 1.99
N PHE A 224 -5.38 5.04 0.79
CA PHE A 224 -4.16 5.64 0.24
C PHE A 224 -3.64 6.79 1.11
N LEU A 225 -4.55 7.56 1.70
CA LEU A 225 -4.20 8.71 2.51
C LEU A 225 -3.80 8.31 3.94
N ARG A 226 -4.48 7.32 4.53
CA ARG A 226 -4.06 6.70 5.82
C ARG A 226 -2.65 6.13 5.71
N VAL A 227 -2.38 5.41 4.62
CA VAL A 227 -1.05 4.84 4.36
C VAL A 227 -0.02 5.93 4.16
N ALA A 228 -0.35 7.03 3.47
CA ALA A 228 0.56 8.16 3.31
C ALA A 228 0.97 8.81 4.64
N GLY A 229 0.03 9.03 5.57
CA GLY A 229 0.35 9.60 6.89
C GLY A 229 1.13 8.66 7.78
N LEU A 230 0.78 7.37 7.81
CA LEU A 230 1.58 6.36 8.49
C LEU A 230 3.01 6.25 7.94
N THR A 231 3.18 6.37 6.63
CA THR A 231 4.51 6.43 6.01
C THR A 231 5.28 7.68 6.47
N ALA A 232 4.62 8.84 6.50
CA ALA A 232 5.25 10.09 6.93
C ALA A 232 5.78 9.99 8.37
N GLU A 233 4.99 9.42 9.28
CA GLU A 233 5.37 9.14 10.66
C GLU A 233 6.59 8.20 10.72
N ALA A 234 6.50 7.04 10.05
CA ALA A 234 7.58 6.06 10.06
C ALA A 234 8.90 6.59 9.48
N VAL A 235 8.84 7.42 8.43
CA VAL A 235 10.01 8.06 7.82
C VAL A 235 10.57 9.17 8.70
N ASN A 236 9.72 9.95 9.37
CA ASN A 236 10.18 10.96 10.32
C ASN A 236 10.99 10.32 11.45
N ASP A 237 10.52 9.20 11.99
CA ASP A 237 11.19 8.45 13.05
C ASP A 237 12.48 7.77 12.58
N ALA A 238 12.49 7.21 11.36
CA ALA A 238 13.63 6.49 10.82
C ALA A 238 14.66 7.38 10.13
N GLN A 239 14.30 8.59 9.71
CA GLN A 239 15.03 9.54 8.85
C GLN A 239 15.37 9.03 7.44
N ILE A 240 15.43 7.71 7.22
CA ILE A 240 15.60 7.02 5.94
C ILE A 240 14.93 5.64 5.99
N PHE A 241 14.43 5.16 4.85
CA PHE A 241 14.13 3.76 4.64
C PHE A 241 15.44 2.97 4.57
N SER A 242 15.49 1.84 5.28
CA SER A 242 16.71 1.07 5.43
C SER A 242 16.45 -0.41 5.29
N ILE A 243 17.21 -1.06 4.41
CA ILE A 243 17.31 -2.52 4.28
C ILE A 243 17.84 -3.15 5.60
N ASN A 244 18.52 -2.36 6.45
CA ASN A 244 19.23 -2.83 7.65
C ASN A 244 18.44 -2.65 8.96
N LYS A 245 17.20 -2.16 8.94
CA LYS A 245 16.32 -2.23 10.12
C LYS A 245 15.44 -3.49 10.00
N PRO A 246 15.83 -4.62 10.59
CA PRO A 246 14.97 -5.79 10.59
C PRO A 246 13.65 -5.49 11.31
N TYR A 247 12.59 -6.16 10.87
CA TYR A 247 11.37 -6.38 11.64
C TYR A 247 11.76 -6.79 13.08
N THR A 248 11.45 -5.97 14.08
CA THR A 248 11.70 -6.29 15.50
C THR A 248 10.53 -7.02 16.15
N GLY A 249 9.49 -7.30 15.40
CA GLY A 249 8.25 -7.91 15.89
C GLY A 249 8.04 -9.30 15.34
N LEU A 250 8.71 -10.29 15.94
CA LEU A 250 8.23 -11.68 16.14
C LEU A 250 9.38 -12.47 16.77
N GLU A 251 9.37 -12.59 18.10
CA GLU A 251 9.90 -13.82 18.68
C GLU A 251 8.99 -14.94 18.16
N LEU A 252 9.55 -15.82 17.35
CA LEU A 252 8.87 -17.02 16.89
C LEU A 252 8.71 -17.95 18.09
N THR A 253 7.55 -17.89 18.75
CA THR A 253 7.03 -18.96 19.60
C THR A 253 6.09 -19.84 18.81
#